data_AF-A0A6J6FPY4-F1
#
_entry.id   AF-A0A6J6FPY4-F1
#
_cell.length_a   1.000
_cell.length_b   1.000
_cell.length_c   1.000
_cell.angle_alpha   90.00
_cell.angle_beta   90.00
_cell.angle_gamma   90.00
#
_symmetry.space_group_name_H-M   'P 1'
#
loop_
_entity.id
_entity.type
_entity.pdbx_description
1 polymer ?
#
loop_
_entity_poly.entity_id
_entity_poly.type
_entity_poly.pdbx_seq_one_letter_code
_entity_poly.pdbx_strand_id
1 'polypeptide(L)' 'MSARSDDGIIEALDIDGAAFGVAVQWHPEVTSTQDSRLFESLTAAAQKYRSN' A
#
# COMPACT_ATOMS: atom_id res chain seq x y z
N MET A 1 9.47 -0.28 -5.13
CA MET A 1 9.32 -1.11 -6.35
C MET A 1 7.86 -1.09 -6.77
N SER A 2 7.56 -0.76 -8.02
CA SER A 2 6.19 -0.73 -8.56
C SER A 2 5.73 -2.12 -9.03
N ALA A 3 4.48 -2.49 -8.77
CA ALA A 3 3.86 -3.70 -9.33
C ALA A 3 3.29 -3.45 -10.73
N ARG A 4 3.38 -4.44 -11.61
CA ARG A 4 2.81 -4.42 -12.95
C ARG A 4 2.13 -5.74 -13.28
N SER A 5 1.07 -5.65 -14.07
CA SER A 5 0.42 -6.81 -14.68
C SER A 5 1.24 -7.36 -15.85
N ASP A 6 0.89 -8.55 -16.34
CA ASP A 6 1.55 -9.24 -17.44
C ASP A 6 1.48 -8.46 -18.77
N ASP A 7 0.48 -7.60 -18.93
CA ASP A 7 0.31 -6.70 -20.07
C ASP A 7 1.03 -5.34 -19.90
N GLY A 8 1.74 -5.16 -18.77
CA GLY A 8 2.55 -3.98 -18.48
C GLY A 8 1.81 -2.83 -17.79
N ILE A 9 0.52 -3.00 -17.45
CA ILE A 9 -0.23 -1.99 -16.69
C ILE A 9 0.38 -1.84 -15.29
N ILE A 10 0.57 -0.60 -14.85
CA ILE A 10 1.01 -0.31 -13.48
C ILE A 10 -0.15 -0.56 -12.52
N GLU A 11 0.08 -1.44 -11.56
CA GLU A 11 -0.93 -1.81 -10.56
C GLU A 11 -0.63 -1.20 -9.20
N ALA A 12 0.66 -1.05 -8.84
CA ALA A 12 1.05 -0.38 -7.60
C ALA A 12 2.34 0.41 -7.75
N LEU A 13 2.50 1.43 -6.91
CA LEU A 13 3.68 2.28 -6.85
C LEU A 13 3.96 2.71 -5.41
N ASP A 14 5.24 2.76 -5.06
CA ASP A 14 5.70 3.37 -3.82
C ASP A 14 5.86 4.89 -4.03
N ILE A 15 5.53 5.68 -3.01
CA ILE A 15 5.65 7.14 -3.05
C ILE A 15 6.96 7.55 -2.38
N ASP A 16 7.89 8.04 -3.19
CA ASP A 16 9.17 8.55 -2.68
C ASP A 16 8.97 9.74 -1.75
N GLY A 17 9.74 9.77 -0.65
CA GLY A 17 9.71 10.84 0.34
C GLY A 17 8.58 10.75 1.37
N ALA A 18 7.64 9.81 1.22
CA ALA A 18 6.66 9.52 2.26
C ALA A 18 7.26 8.57 3.32
N ALA A 19 6.96 8.80 4.60
CA ALA A 19 7.32 7.86 5.67
C ALA A 19 6.65 6.49 5.47
N PHE A 20 5.46 6.50 4.85
CA PHE A 20 4.79 5.36 4.27
C PHE A 20 3.89 5.88 3.15
N GLY A 21 4.03 5.34 1.94
CA GLY A 21 3.18 5.73 0.82
C GLY A 21 3.19 4.66 -0.27
N VAL A 22 2.02 4.10 -0.53
CA VAL A 22 1.76 3.12 -1.59
C VAL A 22 0.45 3.53 -2.25
N ALA A 23 0.43 3.62 -3.58
CA ALA A 23 -0.79 3.77 -4.35
C ALA A 23 -1.05 2.50 -5.17
N VAL A 24 -2.31 2.10 -5.25
CA VAL A 24 -2.76 0.88 -5.94
C VAL A 24 -3.91 1.22 -6.89
N GLN A 25 -4.00 0.52 -8.01
CA GLN A 25 -5.11 0.69 -8.96
C GLN A 25 -6.36 -0.09 -8.52
N TRP A 26 -6.16 -1.27 -7.91
CA TRP A 26 -7.26 -2.11 -7.45
C TRP A 26 -7.89 -1.56 -6.17
N HIS A 27 -9.05 -2.09 -5.80
CA HIS A 27 -9.77 -1.78 -4.56
C HIS A 27 -9.38 -2.77 -3.45
N PRO A 28 -8.32 -2.50 -2.63
CA PRO A 28 -7.87 -3.43 -1.58
C PRO A 28 -8.93 -3.68 -0.49
N GLU A 29 -9.92 -2.79 -0.36
CA GLU A 29 -11.03 -2.94 0.57
C GLU A 29 -11.89 -4.18 0.29
N VAL A 30 -11.99 -4.60 -0.97
CA VAL A 30 -12.85 -5.74 -1.37
C VAL A 30 -12.23 -7.06 -0.94
N THR A 31 -10.91 -7.14 -0.90
CA THR A 31 -10.15 -8.33 -0.46
C THR A 31 -9.73 -8.25 1.01
N SER A 32 -10.03 -7.15 1.71
CA SER A 32 -9.51 -6.85 3.04
C SER A 32 -9.84 -7.90 4.12
N THR A 33 -10.94 -8.64 3.95
CA THR A 33 -11.33 -9.75 4.85
C THR A 33 -10.41 -10.96 4.73
N GLN A 34 -9.73 -11.11 3.59
CA GLN A 34 -8.80 -12.19 3.29
C GLN A 34 -7.34 -11.72 3.32
N ASP A 35 -7.10 -10.44 2.99
CA ASP A 35 -5.80 -9.81 2.97
C ASP A 35 -5.86 -8.36 3.46
N SER A 36 -5.61 -8.19 4.75
CA SER A 36 -5.59 -6.91 5.46
C SER A 36 -4.21 -6.24 5.49
N ARG A 37 -3.17 -6.89 4.92
CA ARG A 37 -1.76 -6.50 5.14
C ARG A 37 -1.44 -5.07 4.72
N LEU A 38 -2.07 -4.57 3.66
CA LEU A 38 -1.90 -3.19 3.20
C LEU A 38 -2.38 -2.18 4.26
N PHE A 39 -3.56 -2.42 4.84
CA PHE A 39 -4.15 -1.55 5.86
C PHE A 39 -3.44 -1.67 7.21
N GLU A 40 -3.00 -2.88 7.57
CA GLU A 40 -2.18 -3.11 8.76
C GLU A 40 -0.85 -2.36 8.68
N SER A 41 -0.20 -2.40 7.51
CA SER A 41 1.07 -1.69 7.27
C SER A 41 0.89 -0.18 7.37
N LEU A 42 -0.20 0.36 6.80
CA LEU A 42 -0.55 1.77 6.95
C LEU A 42 -0.76 2.17 8.42
N THR A 43 -1.52 1.36 9.16
CA THR A 43 -1.81 1.61 10.58
C THR A 43 -0.53 1.55 11.42
N ALA A 44 0.34 0.56 11.18
CA ALA A 44 1.61 0.41 11.87
C ALA A 44 2.54 1.61 11.58
N ALA A 45 2.58 2.09 10.34
CA ALA A 45 3.34 3.29 9.99
C ALA A 45 2.80 4.54 10.69
N ALA A 46 1.47 4.71 10.76
CA ALA A 46 0.85 5.83 11.48
C ALA A 46 1.18 5.81 12.99
N GLN A 47 1.20 4.63 13.62
CA GLN A 47 1.60 4.51 15.03
C GLN A 47 3.07 4.90 15.23
N LYS A 48 3.98 4.43 14.37
CA LYS A 48 5.39 4.82 14.42
C LYS A 48 5.58 6.32 14.25
N TYR A 49 4.86 6.92 13.30
CA TYR A 49 4.89 8.37 13.07
C TYR A 49 4.42 9.15 14.29
N ARG A 50 3.38 8.68 14.99
CA ARG A 50 2.87 9.32 16.21
C ARG A 50 3.84 9.23 17.38
N SER A 51 4.59 8.14 17.49
CA SER A 51 5.55 7.91 18.58
C SER A 51 6.90 8.62 18.40
N ASN A 52 7.06 9.37 17.31
CA ASN A 52 8.26 10.11 16.94
C ASN A 52 8.10 11.60 17.21
#